data_AF-K7U0V3-F1
#
_entry.id   AF-K7U0V3-F1
#
_cell.length_a   1.000
_cell.length_b   1.000
_cell.length_c   1.000
_cell.angle_alpha   90.00
_cell.angle_beta   90.00
_cell.angle_gamma   90.00
#
_symmetry.space_group_name_H-M   'P 1'
#
loop_
_entity.id
_entity.type
_entity.pdbx_description
1 polymer ?
#
loop_
_entity_poly.entity_id
_entity_poly.type
_entity_poly.pdbx_seq_one_letter_code
_entity_poly.pdbx_strand_id
1 'polypeptide(L)'
;MEEAAVARTTSETQVGDLPEVCLAQAIARTSPRDACRCAAVSPAFRAAADSDQVWRAFLPEQLEAAEDHLDSRRVSPPSQAAHPAATVRGLSKKDAYLSLCDAAGAVAVDGSGCRVWLERASGATCYALSARRLSLPWDDGEFSWRFTHHPRSRFAEVAELVDCTCLDIYGSLPLAALTPATVYAAFLVYGTAPEGAYRGLSYPDQETAVAVGGRVVARHAVCLRPDDAEARKFRGRGAGEEARRPSLRADGWEEMEMGRLRTPPVESGGGGGDVCVVQASFEVLGWYPKRGLVVEGIEFRALHDAS
;
A
#
# COMPACT_ATOMS: atom_id res chain seq x y z
N MET A 1 -67.58 11.56 -38.78
CA MET A 1 -66.46 10.61 -38.64
C MET A 1 -65.49 11.28 -37.69
N GLU A 2 -65.55 10.91 -36.42
CA GLU A 2 -64.71 11.49 -35.38
C GLU A 2 -63.45 10.62 -35.30
N GLU A 3 -62.40 11.09 -35.96
CA GLU A 3 -61.10 10.42 -36.02
C GLU A 3 -60.38 10.69 -34.68
N ALA A 4 -60.56 9.76 -33.74
CA ALA A 4 -59.90 9.80 -32.44
C ALA A 4 -58.40 9.58 -32.63
N ALA A 5 -57.66 10.68 -32.75
CA ALA A 5 -56.21 10.70 -32.72
C ALA A 5 -55.73 10.24 -31.34
N VAL A 6 -55.38 8.96 -31.23
CA VAL A 6 -54.70 8.40 -30.06
C VAL A 6 -53.31 9.03 -30.01
N ALA A 7 -53.19 10.11 -29.24
CA ALA A 7 -51.91 10.72 -28.91
C ALA A 7 -51.07 9.68 -28.15
N ARG A 8 -50.14 9.05 -28.87
CA ARG A 8 -49.09 8.25 -28.26
C ARG A 8 -48.22 9.20 -27.44
N THR A 9 -48.50 9.29 -26.14
CA THR A 9 -47.57 9.86 -25.17
C THR A 9 -46.32 8.99 -25.18
N THR A 10 -45.29 9.43 -25.89
CA THR A 10 -43.95 8.85 -25.81
C THR A 10 -43.44 9.07 -24.39
N SER A 11 -43.60 8.07 -23.53
CA SER A 11 -42.98 8.05 -22.21
C SER A 11 -41.47 8.08 -22.42
N GLU A 12 -40.81 9.17 -22.08
CA GLU A 12 -39.35 9.25 -22.06
C GLU A 12 -38.85 8.32 -20.96
N THR A 13 -38.17 7.23 -21.34
CA THR A 13 -37.51 6.34 -20.39
C THR A 13 -36.28 7.05 -19.83
N GLN A 14 -36.25 7.25 -18.53
CA GLN A 14 -35.12 7.83 -17.82
C GLN A 14 -34.11 6.74 -17.47
N VAL A 15 -32.85 7.10 -17.24
CA VAL A 15 -31.81 6.13 -16.86
C VAL A 15 -32.18 5.41 -15.54
N GLY A 16 -32.92 6.06 -14.64
CA GLY A 16 -33.41 5.46 -13.41
C GLY A 16 -34.48 4.38 -13.59
N ASP A 17 -35.08 4.26 -14.78
CA ASP A 17 -36.08 3.23 -15.10
C ASP A 17 -35.43 1.90 -15.55
N LEU A 18 -34.10 1.87 -15.69
CA LEU A 18 -33.36 0.66 -16.01
C LEU A 18 -33.47 -0.35 -14.85
N PRO A 19 -33.55 -1.66 -15.15
CA PRO A 19 -33.48 -2.69 -14.12
C PRO A 19 -32.22 -2.55 -13.24
N GLU A 20 -32.35 -2.85 -11.95
CA GLU A 20 -31.25 -2.73 -10.98
C GLU A 20 -29.98 -3.45 -11.43
N VAL A 21 -30.12 -4.64 -12.03
CA VAL A 21 -28.98 -5.41 -12.55
C VAL A 21 -28.21 -4.66 -13.64
N CYS A 22 -28.88 -3.87 -14.48
CA CYS A 22 -28.24 -3.08 -15.53
C CYS A 22 -27.46 -1.90 -14.92
N LEU A 23 -28.07 -1.23 -13.93
CA LEU A 23 -27.41 -0.17 -13.17
C LEU A 23 -26.20 -0.72 -12.41
N ALA A 24 -26.34 -1.86 -11.73
CA ALA A 24 -25.26 -2.50 -10.99
C ALA A 24 -24.10 -2.89 -11.91
N GLN A 25 -24.37 -3.47 -13.09
CA GLN A 25 -23.33 -3.78 -14.08
C GLN A 25 -22.58 -2.55 -14.58
N ALA A 26 -23.29 -1.44 -14.81
CA ALA A 26 -22.66 -0.19 -15.22
C ALA A 26 -21.79 0.38 -14.09
N ILE A 27 -22.32 0.44 -12.87
CA ILE A 27 -21.63 0.97 -11.69
C ILE A 27 -20.39 0.14 -11.34
N ALA A 28 -20.48 -1.19 -11.44
CA ALA A 28 -19.36 -2.12 -11.19
C ALA A 28 -18.15 -1.89 -12.10
N ARG A 29 -18.32 -1.18 -13.23
CA ARG A 29 -17.24 -0.82 -14.17
C ARG A 29 -16.64 0.58 -13.94
N THR A 30 -17.07 1.26 -12.87
CA THR A 30 -16.58 2.59 -12.51
C THR A 30 -15.54 2.50 -11.40
N SER A 31 -15.64 3.34 -10.37
CA SER A 31 -14.81 3.30 -9.16
C SER A 31 -15.69 3.20 -7.91
N PRO A 32 -15.15 2.75 -6.76
CA PRO A 32 -15.85 2.78 -5.47
C PRO A 32 -16.39 4.17 -5.11
N ARG A 33 -15.65 5.23 -5.46
CA ARG A 33 -16.09 6.62 -5.30
C ARG A 33 -17.29 6.95 -6.19
N ASP A 34 -17.28 6.52 -7.44
CA ASP A 34 -18.39 6.76 -8.36
C ASP A 34 -19.62 5.94 -8.02
N ALA A 35 -19.46 4.73 -7.48
CA ALA A 35 -20.56 3.96 -6.88
C ALA A 35 -21.22 4.75 -5.74
N CYS A 36 -20.42 5.32 -4.82
CA CYS A 36 -20.95 6.20 -3.76
C CYS A 36 -21.70 7.43 -4.32
N ARG A 37 -21.20 8.03 -5.40
CA ARG A 37 -21.88 9.16 -6.07
C ARG A 37 -23.20 8.73 -6.72
N CYS A 38 -23.21 7.58 -7.39
CA CYS A 38 -24.42 6.99 -7.97
C CYS A 38 -25.49 6.77 -6.91
N ALA A 39 -25.11 6.25 -5.72
CA ALA A 39 -26.03 6.02 -4.61
C ALA A 39 -26.76 7.29 -4.11
N ALA A 40 -26.23 8.47 -4.41
CA ALA A 40 -26.85 9.76 -4.07
C ALA A 40 -27.89 10.23 -5.10
N VAL A 41 -27.94 9.65 -6.31
CA VAL A 41 -28.78 10.13 -7.42
C VAL A 41 -30.26 9.81 -7.20
N SER A 42 -30.59 8.56 -6.88
CA SER A 42 -31.97 8.12 -6.65
C SER A 42 -32.03 6.83 -5.82
N PRO A 43 -33.20 6.44 -5.29
CA PRO A 43 -33.37 5.16 -4.61
C PRO A 43 -33.00 3.94 -5.47
N ALA A 44 -33.31 3.97 -6.77
CA ALA A 44 -32.97 2.89 -7.70
C ALA A 44 -31.45 2.76 -7.90
N PHE A 45 -30.77 3.90 -8.10
CA PHE A 45 -29.30 3.91 -8.18
C PHE A 45 -28.65 3.50 -6.86
N ARG A 46 -29.23 3.84 -5.71
CA ARG A 46 -28.74 3.42 -4.39
C ARG A 46 -28.80 1.91 -4.22
N ALA A 47 -29.95 1.29 -4.53
CA ALA A 47 -30.09 -0.16 -4.47
C ALA A 47 -29.02 -0.87 -5.33
N ALA A 48 -28.85 -0.41 -6.58
CA ALA A 48 -27.84 -0.95 -7.47
C ALA A 48 -26.40 -0.71 -6.96
N ALA A 49 -26.09 0.51 -6.52
CA ALA A 49 -24.76 0.89 -6.05
C ALA A 49 -24.34 0.20 -4.75
N ASP A 50 -25.29 -0.15 -3.89
CA ASP A 50 -25.05 -0.84 -2.62
C ASP A 50 -25.10 -2.37 -2.75
N SER A 51 -25.39 -2.89 -3.95
CA SER A 51 -25.47 -4.34 -4.20
C SER A 51 -24.12 -5.04 -4.08
N ASP A 52 -24.12 -6.26 -3.58
CA ASP A 52 -22.91 -7.09 -3.50
C ASP A 52 -22.27 -7.33 -4.87
N GLN A 53 -23.06 -7.30 -5.95
CA GLN A 53 -22.56 -7.42 -7.32
C GLN A 53 -21.57 -6.30 -7.67
N VAL A 54 -21.88 -5.05 -7.28
CA VAL A 54 -21.00 -3.89 -7.49
C VAL A 54 -19.73 -4.04 -6.65
N TRP A 55 -19.89 -4.27 -5.35
CA TRP A 55 -18.75 -4.26 -4.43
C TRP A 55 -17.83 -5.48 -4.59
N ARG A 56 -18.36 -6.60 -5.08
CA ARG A 56 -17.54 -7.76 -5.49
C ARG A 56 -16.56 -7.40 -6.61
N ALA A 57 -16.93 -6.51 -7.54
CA ALA A 57 -16.03 -6.08 -8.61
C ALA A 57 -14.88 -5.18 -8.12
N PHE A 58 -15.01 -4.59 -6.93
CA PHE A 58 -13.99 -3.74 -6.31
C PHE A 58 -13.09 -4.47 -5.32
N LEU A 59 -13.40 -5.73 -4.99
CA LEU A 59 -12.57 -6.56 -4.12
C LEU A 59 -11.55 -7.36 -4.95
N PRO A 60 -10.27 -7.42 -4.55
CA PRO A 60 -9.29 -8.26 -5.23
C PRO A 60 -9.64 -9.74 -5.12
N GLU A 61 -9.48 -10.50 -6.21
CA GLU A 61 -9.73 -11.95 -6.21
C GLU A 61 -8.87 -12.69 -5.16
N GLN A 62 -7.63 -12.26 -4.95
CA GLN A 62 -6.72 -12.84 -3.97
C GLN A 62 -7.24 -12.68 -2.54
N LEU A 63 -8.02 -11.62 -2.31
CA LEU A 63 -8.58 -11.30 -1.01
C LEU A 63 -9.88 -12.07 -0.76
N GLU A 64 -10.66 -12.33 -1.82
CA GLU A 64 -11.76 -13.30 -1.75
C GLU A 64 -11.23 -14.70 -1.45
N ALA A 65 -10.11 -15.12 -2.04
CA ALA A 65 -9.51 -16.41 -1.73
C ALA A 65 -9.01 -16.51 -0.27
N ALA A 66 -8.63 -15.38 0.34
CA ALA A 66 -8.29 -15.30 1.76
C ALA A 66 -9.53 -15.40 2.67
N GLU A 67 -10.72 -14.98 2.21
CA GLU A 67 -12.00 -15.25 2.89
C GLU A 67 -12.25 -16.76 3.00
N ASP A 68 -11.93 -17.53 1.95
CA ASP A 68 -12.10 -18.99 1.92
C ASP A 68 -11.04 -19.74 2.75
N HIS A 69 -9.76 -19.31 2.71
CA HIS A 69 -8.68 -20.04 3.41
C HIS A 69 -8.75 -19.94 4.93
N LEU A 70 -9.41 -18.90 5.48
CA LEU A 70 -9.58 -18.75 6.93
C LEU A 70 -10.41 -19.89 7.56
N ASP A 71 -11.16 -20.67 6.76
CA ASP A 71 -11.91 -21.85 7.23
C ASP A 71 -11.00 -22.98 7.75
N SER A 72 -9.75 -23.09 7.27
CA SER A 72 -8.88 -24.22 7.59
C SER A 72 -8.10 -24.07 8.91
N ARG A 73 -7.95 -22.85 9.44
CA ARG A 73 -7.15 -22.58 10.67
C ARG A 73 -7.93 -22.65 11.98
N ARG A 74 -9.22 -22.99 11.96
CA ARG A 74 -10.05 -23.09 13.18
C ARG A 74 -9.78 -24.32 14.06
N VAL A 75 -8.74 -25.11 13.80
CA VAL A 75 -8.30 -26.20 14.68
C VAL A 75 -6.91 -25.88 15.25
N SER A 76 -6.79 -24.84 16.08
CA SER A 76 -5.68 -24.68 17.02
C SER A 76 -6.08 -23.73 18.16
N PRO A 77 -5.75 -24.05 19.43
CA PRO A 77 -6.28 -23.36 20.60
C PRO A 77 -5.65 -21.98 20.80
N PRO A 78 -6.31 -21.07 21.55
CA PRO A 78 -5.96 -19.66 21.59
C PRO A 78 -4.70 -19.46 22.44
N SER A 79 -3.56 -19.23 21.79
CA SER A 79 -2.40 -18.64 22.44
C SER A 79 -1.85 -17.53 21.57
N GLN A 80 -1.65 -16.38 22.22
CA GLN A 80 -1.04 -15.14 21.74
C GLN A 80 -2.01 -14.19 21.03
N ALA A 81 -1.96 -12.94 21.50
CA ALA A 81 -2.84 -11.83 21.17
C ALA A 81 -2.84 -11.55 19.65
N ALA A 82 -3.71 -12.23 18.93
CA ALA A 82 -3.98 -11.91 17.55
C ALA A 82 -4.79 -10.61 17.52
N HIS A 83 -4.19 -9.55 16.97
CA HIS A 83 -4.93 -8.39 16.50
C HIS A 83 -6.13 -8.87 15.66
N PRO A 84 -7.29 -8.23 15.78
CA PRO A 84 -8.51 -8.71 15.15
C PRO A 84 -8.31 -8.66 13.64
N ALA A 85 -7.93 -9.80 13.05
CA ALA A 85 -8.17 -10.04 11.64
C ALA A 85 -9.68 -9.99 11.51
N ALA A 86 -10.20 -8.89 10.93
CA ALA A 86 -11.62 -8.69 10.74
C ALA A 86 -12.20 -9.97 10.14
N THR A 87 -13.07 -10.67 10.86
CA THR A 87 -13.85 -11.76 10.28
C THR A 87 -14.82 -11.11 9.32
N VAL A 88 -14.39 -10.99 8.06
CA VAL A 88 -15.17 -10.41 6.95
C VAL A 88 -16.44 -11.24 6.67
N ARG A 89 -16.48 -12.49 7.13
CA ARG A 89 -17.58 -13.43 6.87
C ARG A 89 -18.90 -12.95 7.46
N GLY A 90 -19.91 -12.80 6.59
CA GLY A 90 -21.27 -12.38 6.95
C GLY A 90 -21.51 -10.87 6.80
N LEU A 91 -20.48 -10.09 6.52
CA LEU A 91 -20.60 -8.69 6.10
C LEU A 91 -21.08 -8.62 4.65
N SER A 92 -21.76 -7.53 4.30
CA SER A 92 -21.96 -7.19 2.87
C SER A 92 -20.61 -6.99 2.19
N LYS A 93 -20.54 -7.17 0.87
CA LYS A 93 -19.29 -6.93 0.12
C LYS A 93 -18.84 -5.46 0.22
N LYS A 94 -19.78 -4.55 0.43
CA LYS A 94 -19.50 -3.15 0.74
C LYS A 94 -18.79 -3.00 2.08
N ASP A 95 -19.32 -3.61 3.14
CA ASP A 95 -18.73 -3.55 4.47
C ASP A 95 -17.36 -4.23 4.50
N ALA A 96 -17.19 -5.34 3.76
CA ALA A 96 -15.91 -5.98 3.53
C ALA A 96 -14.90 -4.98 2.92
N TYR A 97 -15.26 -4.34 1.80
CA TYR A 97 -14.43 -3.33 1.16
C TYR A 97 -14.05 -2.19 2.11
N LEU A 98 -15.02 -1.66 2.87
CA LEU A 98 -14.77 -0.55 3.80
C LEU A 98 -13.82 -0.98 4.94
N SER A 99 -13.97 -2.19 5.47
CA SER A 99 -13.07 -2.72 6.50
C SER A 99 -11.63 -2.82 5.99
N LEU A 100 -11.44 -3.15 4.71
CA LEU A 100 -10.13 -3.26 4.07
C LEU A 100 -9.53 -1.91 3.68
N CYS A 101 -10.31 -0.83 3.70
CA CYS A 101 -9.80 0.53 3.52
C CYS A 101 -9.21 1.11 4.81
N ASP A 102 -9.51 0.51 5.95
CA ASP A 102 -8.95 0.92 7.24
C ASP A 102 -7.61 0.23 7.43
N ALA A 103 -6.58 0.98 7.85
CA ALA A 103 -5.24 0.42 8.05
C ALA A 103 -5.23 -0.74 9.08
N ALA A 104 -6.16 -0.71 10.04
CA ALA A 104 -6.38 -1.80 11.00
C ALA A 104 -6.93 -3.07 10.34
N GLY A 105 -7.67 -2.93 9.24
CA GLY A 105 -8.21 -4.05 8.45
C GLY A 105 -7.25 -4.59 7.41
N ALA A 106 -6.00 -4.13 7.35
CA ALA A 106 -5.01 -4.70 6.46
C ALA A 106 -4.84 -6.20 6.74
N VAL A 107 -5.04 -7.07 5.75
CA VAL A 107 -5.02 -8.53 5.90
C VAL A 107 -3.62 -9.06 5.61
N ALA A 108 -3.16 -10.05 6.38
CA ALA A 108 -1.91 -10.74 6.11
C ALA A 108 -2.08 -11.72 4.94
N VAL A 109 -1.21 -11.65 3.93
CA VAL A 109 -1.19 -12.59 2.80
C VAL A 109 -0.37 -13.81 3.19
N ASP A 110 -1.04 -14.94 3.42
CA ASP A 110 -0.47 -16.30 3.56
C ASP A 110 0.74 -16.45 4.50
N GLY A 111 0.80 -15.66 5.57
CA GLY A 111 1.94 -15.69 6.49
C GLY A 111 3.26 -15.22 5.86
N SER A 112 3.21 -14.67 4.64
CA SER A 112 4.39 -14.27 3.86
C SER A 112 5.17 -13.09 4.46
N GLY A 113 4.68 -12.48 5.55
CA GLY A 113 5.17 -11.19 6.04
C GLY A 113 4.69 -10.01 5.20
N CYS A 114 3.69 -10.19 4.33
CA CYS A 114 3.06 -9.09 3.61
C CYS A 114 1.65 -8.83 4.12
N ARG A 115 1.28 -7.55 4.22
CA ARG A 115 -0.07 -7.10 4.52
C ARG A 115 -0.64 -6.30 3.36
N VAL A 116 -1.94 -6.42 3.14
CA VAL A 116 -2.66 -5.82 2.03
C VAL A 116 -3.89 -5.08 2.53
N TRP A 117 -4.16 -3.90 1.95
CA TRP A 117 -5.36 -3.10 2.18
C TRP A 117 -5.75 -2.37 0.89
N LEU A 118 -6.87 -1.67 0.88
CA LEU A 118 -7.37 -0.97 -0.30
C LEU A 118 -7.24 0.55 -0.16
N GLU A 119 -6.85 1.21 -1.24
CA GLU A 119 -6.99 2.67 -1.35
C GLU A 119 -8.48 3.00 -1.51
N ARG A 120 -9.02 3.80 -0.59
CA ARG A 120 -10.46 3.98 -0.41
C ARG A 120 -11.18 4.47 -1.66
N ALA A 121 -10.60 5.40 -2.42
CA ALA A 121 -11.28 6.05 -3.54
C ALA A 121 -11.28 5.20 -4.81
N SER A 122 -10.15 4.54 -5.12
CA SER A 122 -9.95 3.78 -6.35
C SER A 122 -10.17 2.27 -6.19
N GLY A 123 -10.06 1.73 -4.98
CA GLY A 123 -10.01 0.29 -4.73
C GLY A 123 -8.67 -0.35 -5.08
N ALA A 124 -7.65 0.46 -5.42
CA ALA A 124 -6.34 -0.07 -5.74
C ALA A 124 -5.69 -0.75 -4.53
N THR A 125 -5.10 -1.92 -4.77
CA THR A 125 -4.50 -2.74 -3.72
C THR A 125 -3.17 -2.15 -3.26
N CYS A 126 -3.05 -1.85 -1.98
CA CYS A 126 -1.82 -1.39 -1.33
C CYS A 126 -1.13 -2.55 -0.62
N TYR A 127 0.19 -2.47 -0.52
CA TYR A 127 1.02 -3.54 0.04
C TYR A 127 1.95 -3.00 1.12
N ALA A 128 2.21 -3.82 2.14
CA ALA A 128 3.30 -3.61 3.08
C ALA A 128 4.11 -4.88 3.22
N LEU A 129 5.42 -4.76 3.03
CA LEU A 129 6.41 -5.79 3.26
C LEU A 129 6.96 -5.61 4.68
N SER A 130 6.89 -6.65 5.52
CA SER A 130 7.54 -6.63 6.82
C SER A 130 9.06 -6.58 6.66
N ALA A 131 9.77 -6.23 7.72
CA ALA A 131 11.23 -6.29 7.76
C ALA A 131 11.80 -7.66 7.35
N ARG A 132 11.09 -8.77 7.63
CA ARG A 132 11.47 -10.15 7.23
C ARG A 132 11.38 -10.41 5.72
N ARG A 133 10.68 -9.55 4.97
CA ARG A 133 10.58 -9.61 3.50
C ARG A 133 11.58 -8.68 2.80
N LEU A 134 12.38 -7.94 3.57
CA LEU A 134 13.37 -7.04 3.02
C LEU A 134 14.71 -7.77 2.91
N SER A 135 15.49 -7.42 1.88
CA SER A 135 16.92 -7.74 1.86
C SER A 135 17.61 -6.71 2.75
N LEU A 136 18.17 -7.16 3.86
CA LEU A 136 18.98 -6.34 4.75
C LEU A 136 20.43 -6.83 4.69
N PRO A 137 21.44 -5.98 4.89
CA PRO A 137 22.83 -6.39 4.78
C PRO A 137 23.17 -7.32 5.93
N TRP A 138 23.81 -8.46 5.64
CA TRP A 138 24.24 -9.41 6.66
C TRP A 138 23.09 -9.87 7.56
N ASP A 139 21.88 -10.02 7.01
CA ASP A 139 20.72 -10.50 7.76
C ASP A 139 20.84 -11.98 8.20
N ASP A 140 21.78 -12.71 7.60
CA ASP A 140 22.22 -14.04 8.00
C ASP A 140 23.31 -14.03 9.09
N GLY A 141 23.93 -12.88 9.36
CA GLY A 141 24.98 -12.70 10.37
C GLY A 141 24.44 -12.19 11.70
N GLU A 142 24.76 -12.86 12.81
CA GLU A 142 24.23 -12.59 14.15
C GLU A 142 24.42 -11.15 14.68
N PHE A 143 25.22 -10.30 14.03
CA PHE A 143 25.71 -9.05 14.64
C PHE A 143 25.17 -7.76 14.04
N SER A 144 24.51 -7.77 12.88
CA SER A 144 24.07 -6.53 12.23
C SER A 144 22.60 -6.19 12.51
N TRP A 145 21.71 -7.18 12.51
CA TRP A 145 20.27 -6.95 12.69
C TRP A 145 19.70 -7.83 13.80
N ARG A 146 18.91 -7.20 14.68
CA ARG A 146 18.12 -7.90 15.69
C ARG A 146 16.65 -7.78 15.34
N PHE A 147 16.01 -8.90 15.07
CA PHE A 147 14.57 -8.94 14.88
C PHE A 147 13.87 -9.03 16.23
N THR A 148 12.97 -8.10 16.51
CA THR A 148 12.29 -7.98 17.81
C THR A 148 10.83 -7.61 17.66
N HIS A 149 10.02 -8.01 18.63
CA HIS A 149 8.67 -7.49 18.74
C HIS A 149 8.69 -6.02 19.16
N HIS A 150 7.86 -5.19 18.53
CA HIS A 150 7.73 -3.78 18.88
C HIS A 150 6.25 -3.42 19.10
N PRO A 151 5.89 -2.72 20.20
CA PRO A 151 4.49 -2.53 20.59
C PRO A 151 3.66 -1.68 19.62
N ARG A 152 4.30 -0.90 18.74
CA ARG A 152 3.62 -0.13 17.68
C ARG A 152 3.60 -0.85 16.33
N SER A 153 4.27 -2.00 16.22
CA SER A 153 4.33 -2.75 14.97
C SER A 153 3.00 -3.45 14.70
N ARG A 154 2.63 -3.55 13.43
CA ARG A 154 1.52 -4.41 12.97
C ARG A 154 2.01 -5.76 12.44
N PHE A 155 3.33 -5.96 12.44
CA PHE A 155 3.98 -7.23 12.15
C PHE A 155 4.44 -7.89 13.44
N ALA A 156 4.80 -9.17 13.35
CA ALA A 156 5.31 -9.91 14.52
C ALA A 156 6.67 -9.35 14.99
N GLU A 157 7.48 -8.89 14.05
CA GLU A 157 8.85 -8.42 14.30
C GLU A 157 9.20 -7.22 13.42
N VAL A 158 10.02 -6.33 13.98
CA VAL A 158 10.75 -5.25 13.29
C VAL A 158 12.23 -5.58 13.28
N ALA A 159 12.99 -5.02 12.33
CA ALA A 159 14.44 -5.19 12.29
C ALA A 159 15.15 -3.98 12.90
N GLU A 160 15.90 -4.21 13.97
CA GLU A 160 16.73 -3.20 14.62
C GLU A 160 18.19 -3.36 14.18
N LEU A 161 18.76 -2.29 13.63
CA LEU A 161 20.17 -2.22 13.25
C LEU A 161 21.04 -2.09 14.51
N VAL A 162 21.79 -3.14 14.82
CA VAL A 162 22.68 -3.20 15.99
C VAL A 162 23.95 -2.40 15.75
N ASP A 163 24.74 -2.77 14.74
CA ASP A 163 25.85 -1.98 14.21
C ASP A 163 26.21 -2.51 12.82
N CYS A 164 26.33 -1.62 11.83
CA CYS A 164 26.84 -1.98 10.50
C CYS A 164 27.54 -0.82 9.82
N THR A 165 28.56 -1.11 9.01
CA THR A 165 29.26 -0.11 8.20
C THR A 165 28.63 0.10 6.83
N CYS A 166 27.88 -0.86 6.30
CA CYS A 166 26.99 -0.68 5.14
C CYS A 166 25.53 -0.59 5.60
N LEU A 167 24.70 0.13 4.85
CA LEU A 167 23.26 0.16 5.10
C LEU A 167 22.53 0.35 3.80
N ASP A 168 22.09 -0.77 3.23
CA ASP A 168 21.31 -0.85 2.02
C ASP A 168 20.13 -1.79 2.23
N ILE A 169 18.92 -1.27 2.06
CA ILE A 169 17.66 -1.97 2.32
C ILE A 169 16.92 -2.08 1.00
N TYR A 170 16.47 -3.27 0.64
CA TYR A 170 15.69 -3.51 -0.58
C TYR A 170 14.38 -4.21 -0.26
N GLY A 171 13.29 -3.71 -0.82
CA GLY A 171 12.00 -4.38 -0.83
C GLY A 171 11.51 -4.55 -2.26
N SER A 172 11.01 -5.73 -2.60
CA SER A 172 10.51 -6.03 -3.93
C SER A 172 9.13 -6.69 -3.92
N LEU A 173 8.35 -6.38 -4.96
CA LEU A 173 7.06 -6.97 -5.24
C LEU A 173 6.97 -7.31 -6.73
N PRO A 174 6.27 -8.39 -7.10
CA PRO A 174 5.87 -8.60 -8.49
C PRO A 174 5.06 -7.39 -8.98
N LEU A 175 5.43 -6.80 -10.13
CA LEU A 175 4.68 -5.69 -10.71
C LEU A 175 3.22 -6.10 -10.99
N ALA A 176 3.00 -7.35 -11.38
CA ALA A 176 1.68 -7.93 -11.61
C ALA A 176 0.78 -7.99 -10.36
N ALA A 177 1.34 -7.82 -9.15
CA ALA A 177 0.54 -7.68 -7.94
C ALA A 177 -0.07 -6.27 -7.81
N LEU A 178 0.55 -5.25 -8.41
CA LEU A 178 0.03 -3.89 -8.31
C LEU A 178 -1.15 -3.67 -9.26
N THR A 179 -2.07 -2.80 -8.87
CA THR A 179 -3.23 -2.43 -9.69
C THR A 179 -2.73 -1.77 -10.99
N PRO A 180 -3.18 -2.21 -12.18
CA PRO A 180 -2.77 -1.62 -13.46
C PRO A 180 -3.14 -0.14 -13.59
N ALA A 181 -2.46 0.58 -14.48
CA ALA A 181 -2.71 2.00 -14.80
C ALA A 181 -2.81 2.96 -13.58
N THR A 182 -2.14 2.63 -12.48
CA THR A 182 -2.24 3.29 -11.18
C THR A 182 -0.90 3.90 -10.78
N VAL A 183 -0.92 5.08 -10.16
CA VAL A 183 0.28 5.69 -9.57
C VAL A 183 0.48 5.13 -8.17
N TYR A 184 1.68 4.66 -7.87
CA TYR A 184 2.08 4.21 -6.54
C TYR A 184 3.22 5.07 -6.00
N ALA A 185 3.30 5.18 -4.67
CA ALA A 185 4.48 5.63 -3.95
C ALA A 185 4.99 4.52 -3.03
N ALA A 186 6.31 4.35 -2.99
CA ALA A 186 6.99 3.48 -2.04
C ALA A 186 7.42 4.29 -0.82
N PHE A 187 7.22 3.74 0.39
CA PHE A 187 7.59 4.36 1.65
C PHE A 187 8.42 3.40 2.49
N LEU A 188 9.57 3.86 2.99
CA LEU A 188 10.27 3.18 4.08
C LEU A 188 9.60 3.60 5.39
N VAL A 189 9.09 2.65 6.16
CA VAL A 189 8.48 2.90 7.46
C VAL A 189 9.44 2.44 8.55
N TYR A 190 9.82 3.37 9.42
CA TYR A 190 10.89 3.13 10.38
C TYR A 190 10.74 4.01 11.63
N GLY A 191 11.55 3.71 12.63
CA GLY A 191 11.81 4.57 13.77
C GLY A 191 13.28 4.49 14.14
N THR A 192 13.64 5.12 15.25
CA THR A 192 15.01 5.04 15.78
C THR A 192 15.01 4.60 17.23
N ALA A 193 16.15 4.06 17.65
CA ALA A 193 16.48 3.93 19.05
C ALA A 193 16.38 5.31 19.76
N PRO A 194 16.29 5.35 21.09
CA PRO A 194 16.28 6.60 21.84
C PRO A 194 17.50 7.49 21.58
N GLU A 195 17.37 8.78 21.91
CA GLU A 195 18.45 9.76 21.78
C GLU A 195 19.77 9.27 22.41
N GLY A 196 20.87 9.41 21.66
CA GLY A 196 22.20 8.92 22.06
C GLY A 196 22.47 7.43 21.77
N ALA A 197 21.44 6.61 21.52
CA ALA A 197 21.62 5.19 21.17
C ALA A 197 21.80 4.97 19.66
N TYR A 198 21.22 5.82 18.82
CA TYR A 198 21.41 5.76 17.37
C TYR A 198 22.65 6.55 16.91
N ARG A 199 23.22 6.16 15.76
CA ARG A 199 24.34 6.87 15.13
C ARG A 199 24.29 6.71 13.61
N GLY A 200 24.71 7.76 12.89
CA GLY A 200 24.98 7.66 11.45
C GLY A 200 23.75 7.72 10.55
N LEU A 201 22.59 8.10 11.09
CA LEU A 201 21.31 8.17 10.37
C LEU A 201 20.96 9.58 9.85
N SER A 202 21.81 10.58 10.08
CA SER A 202 21.61 11.96 9.64
C SER A 202 22.37 12.27 8.34
N TYR A 203 23.68 12.38 8.42
CA TYR A 203 24.58 12.69 7.31
C TYR A 203 25.85 11.81 7.44
N PRO A 204 26.60 11.59 6.35
CA PRO A 204 26.40 12.07 4.97
C PRO A 204 25.40 11.26 4.12
N ASP A 205 25.45 11.52 2.81
CA ASP A 205 24.57 11.13 1.70
C ASP A 205 23.81 9.80 1.88
N GLN A 206 22.48 9.92 1.84
CA GLN A 206 21.55 8.82 1.82
C GLN A 206 20.64 8.99 0.61
N GLU A 207 20.27 7.90 -0.01
CA GLU A 207 19.47 7.92 -1.21
C GLU A 207 18.38 6.86 -1.17
N THR A 208 17.27 7.16 -1.84
CA THR A 208 16.27 6.17 -2.18
C THR A 208 16.16 6.03 -3.69
N ALA A 209 15.83 4.83 -4.15
CA ALA A 209 15.50 4.59 -5.54
C ALA A 209 14.28 3.68 -5.66
N VAL A 210 13.51 3.87 -6.73
CA VAL A 210 12.45 2.95 -7.15
C VAL A 210 12.76 2.51 -8.57
N ALA A 211 12.76 1.21 -8.82
CA ALA A 211 13.00 0.61 -10.12
C ALA A 211 11.85 -0.31 -10.53
N VAL A 212 11.57 -0.35 -11.82
CA VAL A 212 10.57 -1.23 -12.44
C VAL A 212 11.24 -2.02 -13.56
N GLY A 213 11.23 -3.35 -13.48
CA GLY A 213 11.91 -4.20 -14.46
C GLY A 213 13.40 -3.89 -14.59
N GLY A 214 14.07 -3.59 -13.47
CA GLY A 214 15.49 -3.22 -13.42
C GLY A 214 15.82 -1.80 -13.87
N ARG A 215 14.84 -1.00 -14.33
CA ARG A 215 15.06 0.40 -14.71
C ARG A 215 14.65 1.33 -13.58
N VAL A 216 15.57 2.18 -13.12
CA VAL A 216 15.29 3.20 -12.09
C VAL A 216 14.34 4.25 -12.67
N VAL A 217 13.19 4.44 -12.03
CA VAL A 217 12.16 5.42 -12.41
C VAL A 217 12.09 6.61 -11.46
N ALA A 218 12.62 6.47 -10.24
CA ALA A 218 12.77 7.56 -9.28
C ALA A 218 14.05 7.37 -8.47
N ARG A 219 14.75 8.47 -8.18
CA ARG A 219 15.92 8.51 -7.29
C ARG A 219 15.90 9.84 -6.52
N HIS A 220 16.11 9.80 -5.22
CA HIS A 220 16.07 10.99 -4.37
C HIS A 220 17.17 10.96 -3.32
N ALA A 221 17.81 12.09 -3.07
CA ALA A 221 18.60 12.31 -1.87
C ALA A 221 17.65 12.48 -0.66
N VAL A 222 17.90 11.73 0.41
CA VAL A 222 17.05 11.69 1.60
C VAL A 222 17.89 11.83 2.88
N CYS A 223 17.22 12.06 4.01
CA CYS A 223 17.86 12.07 5.31
C CYS A 223 16.88 11.52 6.35
N LEU A 224 17.13 10.31 6.87
CA LEU A 224 16.24 9.68 7.86
C LEU A 224 16.17 10.45 9.18
N ARG A 225 17.26 11.12 9.58
CA ARG A 225 17.30 11.94 10.80
C ARG A 225 17.89 13.31 10.51
N PRO A 226 17.10 14.26 9.97
CA PRO A 226 17.57 15.61 9.68
C PRO A 226 18.08 16.29 10.95
N ASP A 227 19.37 16.64 10.96
CA ASP A 227 20.01 17.47 11.97
C ASP A 227 20.71 18.64 11.26
N ASP A 228 20.18 19.86 11.44
CA ASP A 228 20.69 21.06 10.77
C ASP A 228 22.10 21.44 11.24
N ALA A 229 22.54 21.01 12.42
CA ALA A 229 23.90 21.21 12.89
C ALA A 229 24.89 20.27 12.20
N GLU A 230 24.53 18.99 12.06
CA GLU A 230 25.33 18.03 11.28
C GLU A 230 25.34 18.40 9.79
N ALA A 231 24.18 18.80 9.23
CA ALA A 231 24.07 19.23 7.83
C ALA A 231 25.08 20.33 7.47
N ARG A 232 25.23 21.34 8.35
CA ARG A 232 26.16 22.45 8.17
C ARG A 232 27.63 22.02 8.23
N LYS A 233 27.95 20.99 9.02
CA LYS A 233 29.32 20.45 9.10
C LYS A 233 29.70 19.73 7.81
N PHE A 234 28.78 18.96 7.22
CA PHE A 234 29.06 18.13 6.05
C PHE A 234 28.89 18.85 4.71
N ARG A 235 27.86 19.69 4.52
CA ARG A 235 27.59 20.38 3.25
C ARG A 235 28.52 21.58 2.99
N GLY A 236 29.23 22.05 4.00
CA GLY A 236 29.89 23.35 3.94
C GLY A 236 28.86 24.47 3.65
N ARG A 237 29.33 25.63 3.17
CA ARG A 237 28.46 26.80 2.90
C ARG A 237 27.62 26.68 1.61
N GLY A 238 27.60 25.51 0.97
CA GLY A 238 27.01 25.28 -0.36
C GLY A 238 25.53 24.91 -0.33
N ALA A 239 24.73 25.57 -1.16
CA ALA A 239 23.30 25.31 -1.38
C ALA A 239 23.06 24.10 -2.30
N GLY A 240 23.51 22.91 -1.90
CA GLY A 240 23.12 21.66 -2.57
C GLY A 240 21.62 21.37 -2.38
N GLU A 241 21.02 20.56 -3.25
CA GLU A 241 19.61 20.14 -3.13
C GLU A 241 19.30 19.67 -1.70
N GLU A 242 18.24 20.22 -1.12
CA GLU A 242 17.79 19.81 0.21
C GLU A 242 17.34 18.35 0.16
N ALA A 243 17.94 17.52 1.02
CA ALA A 243 17.56 16.13 1.14
C ALA A 243 16.10 16.05 1.63
N ARG A 244 15.32 15.14 1.06
CA ARG A 244 13.95 14.90 1.53
C ARG A 244 13.98 14.48 2.99
N ARG A 245 13.02 14.99 3.76
CA ARG A 245 12.85 14.72 5.18
C ARG A 245 11.69 13.74 5.38
N PRO A 246 11.73 12.89 6.42
CA PRO A 246 10.63 12.00 6.74
C PRO A 246 9.43 12.79 7.28
N SER A 247 8.26 12.16 7.27
CA SER A 247 7.08 12.61 8.00
C SER A 247 6.81 11.69 9.19
N LEU A 248 6.24 12.24 10.27
CA LEU A 248 5.77 11.46 11.41
C LEU A 248 4.31 11.05 11.18
N ARG A 249 4.03 9.75 11.25
CA ARG A 249 2.69 9.17 11.15
C ARG A 249 1.93 9.29 12.46
N ALA A 250 0.60 9.17 12.38
CA ALA A 250 -0.28 9.16 13.55
C ALA A 250 -0.06 7.95 14.49
N ASP A 251 0.46 6.83 13.97
CA ASP A 251 0.84 5.65 14.75
C ASP A 251 2.23 5.77 15.40
N GLY A 252 2.90 6.91 15.20
CA GLY A 252 4.19 7.26 15.77
C GLY A 252 5.40 6.74 15.00
N TRP A 253 5.21 6.01 13.90
CA TRP A 253 6.32 5.66 13.01
C TRP A 253 6.72 6.87 12.15
N GLU A 254 7.99 6.97 11.80
CA GLU A 254 8.46 7.86 10.73
C GLU A 254 8.30 7.15 9.38
N GLU A 255 8.05 7.92 8.33
CA GLU A 255 8.05 7.41 6.96
C GLU A 255 8.84 8.30 6.01
N MET A 256 9.58 7.67 5.10
CA MET A 256 10.30 8.33 4.02
C MET A 256 9.70 7.93 2.68
N GLU A 257 9.19 8.89 1.90
CA GLU A 257 8.77 8.65 0.52
C GLU A 257 10.00 8.35 -0.34
N MET A 258 10.15 7.08 -0.75
CA MET A 258 11.30 6.58 -1.49
C MET A 258 11.25 6.96 -2.97
N GLY A 259 10.04 7.10 -3.52
CA GLY A 259 9.80 7.48 -4.90
C GLY A 259 8.43 7.02 -5.39
N ARG A 260 8.06 7.50 -6.58
CA ARG A 260 6.79 7.20 -7.24
C ARG A 260 7.01 6.38 -8.51
N LEU A 261 6.02 5.57 -8.86
CA LEU A 261 5.97 4.82 -10.11
C LEU A 261 4.55 4.81 -10.66
N ARG A 262 4.41 4.58 -11.96
CA ARG A 262 3.11 4.35 -12.60
C ARG A 262 3.10 2.94 -13.17
N THR A 263 2.11 2.13 -12.80
CA THR A 263 1.95 0.79 -13.35
C THR A 263 1.41 0.89 -14.78
N PRO A 264 1.83 0.00 -15.70
CA PRO A 264 1.31 -0.02 -17.05
C PRO A 264 -0.17 -0.44 -17.05
N PRO A 265 -0.95 -0.09 -18.10
CA PRO A 265 -2.26 -0.70 -18.32
C PRO A 265 -2.13 -2.21 -18.57
N VAL A 266 -3.21 -2.96 -18.39
CA VAL A 266 -3.23 -4.41 -18.71
C VAL A 266 -2.96 -4.59 -20.20
N GLU A 267 -1.84 -5.21 -20.55
CA GLU A 267 -1.57 -5.60 -21.94
C GLU A 267 -2.46 -6.79 -22.31
N SER A 268 -3.18 -6.69 -23.43
CA SER A 268 -4.09 -7.75 -23.90
C SER A 268 -3.38 -8.91 -24.62
N GLY A 269 -2.06 -9.02 -24.50
CA GLY A 269 -1.29 -10.09 -25.12
C GLY A 269 0.19 -9.78 -25.26
N GLY A 270 1.02 -10.77 -24.96
CA GLY A 270 2.48 -10.69 -25.02
C GLY A 270 3.05 -10.83 -23.61
N GLY A 271 3.81 -11.86 -23.25
CA GLY A 271 4.77 -12.60 -24.05
C GLY A 271 6.16 -12.28 -23.53
N GLY A 272 6.57 -12.96 -22.45
CA GLY A 272 7.88 -12.82 -21.84
C GLY A 272 7.86 -13.34 -20.41
N GLY A 273 8.42 -14.52 -20.18
CA GLY A 273 8.35 -15.24 -18.90
C GLY A 273 9.12 -14.60 -17.73
N ASP A 274 9.69 -13.41 -17.91
CA ASP A 274 10.33 -12.69 -16.80
C ASP A 274 9.28 -11.96 -15.98
N VAL A 275 9.16 -12.36 -14.71
CA VAL A 275 8.34 -11.67 -13.73
C VAL A 275 8.96 -10.29 -13.50
N CYS A 276 8.37 -9.27 -14.12
CA CYS A 276 8.75 -7.89 -13.88
C CYS A 276 8.50 -7.56 -12.40
N VAL A 277 9.49 -6.96 -11.74
CA VAL A 277 9.41 -6.57 -10.33
C VAL A 277 9.46 -5.06 -10.18
N VAL A 278 8.78 -4.58 -9.15
CA VAL A 278 9.03 -3.27 -8.58
C VAL A 278 9.97 -3.45 -7.40
N GLN A 279 11.06 -2.69 -7.38
CA GLN A 279 12.02 -2.65 -6.29
C GLN A 279 12.09 -1.24 -5.73
N ALA A 280 11.98 -1.11 -4.41
CA ALA A 280 12.30 0.11 -3.69
C ALA A 280 13.56 -0.13 -2.86
N SER A 281 14.53 0.78 -2.91
CA SER A 281 15.77 0.69 -2.17
C SER A 281 16.08 1.97 -1.40
N PHE A 282 16.71 1.80 -0.24
CA PHE A 282 17.29 2.87 0.57
C PHE A 282 18.75 2.52 0.82
N GLU A 283 19.66 3.47 0.64
CA GLU A 283 21.09 3.26 0.85
C GLU A 283 21.72 4.46 1.57
N VAL A 284 22.64 4.18 2.49
CA VAL A 284 23.60 5.17 2.98
C VAL A 284 24.94 4.94 2.28
N LEU A 285 25.34 5.88 1.44
CA LEU A 285 26.49 5.73 0.52
C LEU A 285 27.85 5.64 1.24
N GLY A 286 27.92 6.13 2.48
CA GLY A 286 29.14 6.14 3.27
C GLY A 286 29.35 4.88 4.13
N TRP A 287 30.59 4.40 4.16
CA TRP A 287 31.03 3.18 4.86
C TRP A 287 31.42 3.39 6.34
N TYR A 288 30.67 4.24 7.05
CA TYR A 288 30.90 4.52 8.48
C TYR A 288 29.90 3.77 9.37
N PRO A 289 30.20 3.52 10.67
CA PRO A 289 29.31 2.79 11.55
C PRO A 289 27.94 3.46 11.73
N LYS A 290 26.88 2.68 11.54
CA LYS A 290 25.47 3.05 11.68
C LYS A 290 24.79 2.10 12.66
N ARG A 291 23.93 2.64 13.52
CA ARG A 291 23.16 1.84 14.48
C ARG A 291 21.88 2.53 14.92
N GLY A 292 20.98 1.75 15.50
CA GLY A 292 19.75 2.23 16.12
C GLY A 292 18.65 2.60 15.12
N LEU A 293 18.74 2.16 13.85
CA LEU A 293 17.61 2.21 12.93
C LEU A 293 16.65 1.05 13.25
N VAL A 294 15.35 1.32 13.35
CA VAL A 294 14.32 0.30 13.59
C VAL A 294 13.38 0.27 12.39
N VAL A 295 13.44 -0.76 11.56
CA VAL A 295 12.68 -0.88 10.32
C VAL A 295 11.41 -1.69 10.56
N GLU A 296 10.25 -1.08 10.33
CA GLU A 296 8.95 -1.77 10.30
C GLU A 296 8.77 -2.51 8.97
N GLY A 297 9.10 -1.84 7.87
CA GLY A 297 8.87 -2.39 6.55
C GLY A 297 8.94 -1.38 5.41
N ILE A 298 8.56 -1.82 4.21
CA ILE A 298 8.34 -0.97 3.04
C ILE A 298 6.88 -1.08 2.60
N GLU A 299 6.23 0.06 2.39
CA GLU A 299 4.85 0.13 1.91
C GLU A 299 4.78 0.64 0.47
N PHE A 300 3.97 -0.01 -0.36
CA PHE A 300 3.60 0.44 -1.70
C PHE A 300 2.14 0.87 -1.66
N ARG A 301 1.90 2.18 -1.67
CA ARG A 301 0.56 2.75 -1.58
C ARG A 301 0.14 3.29 -2.93
N ALA A 302 -1.07 2.94 -3.37
CA ALA A 302 -1.68 3.62 -4.50
C ALA A 302 -1.97 5.07 -4.10
N LEU A 303 -1.65 5.99 -4.99
CA LEU A 303 -1.99 7.38 -4.87
C LEU A 303 -3.28 7.64 -5.64
N HIS A 304 -4.16 8.45 -5.05
CA HIS A 304 -5.29 8.97 -5.79
C HIS A 304 -4.78 10.04 -6.76
N ASP A 305 -4.87 9.78 -8.07
CA ASP A 305 -4.78 10.84 -9.07
C ASP A 305 -6.01 11.75 -8.85
N ALA A 306 -5.77 12.96 -8.34
CA ALA A 306 -6.78 14.01 -8.38
C ALA A 306 -6.91 14.45 -9.85
N SER A 307 -7.68 13.71 -10.64
CA SER A 307 -8.21 14.22 -11.91
C SER A 307 -9.30 15.25 -11.65
#